data_AF-A0A4V2R187-F1
#
_entry.id   AF-A0A4V2R187-F1
#
_cell.length_a   1.000
_cell.length_b   1.000
_cell.length_c   1.000
_cell.angle_alpha   90.00
_cell.angle_beta   90.00
_cell.angle_gamma   90.00
#
_symmetry.space_group_name_H-M   'P 1'
#
loop_
_entity.id
_entity.type
_entity.pdbx_description
1 polymer ?
#
loop_
_entity_poly.entity_id
_entity_poly.type
_entity_poly.pdbx_seq_one_letter_code
_entity_poly.pdbx_strand_id
1 'polypeptide(L)'
;MTFPYPQLSTLYLPNLAYQQRLYTKPLHQHLHRTFPYEGHYGSQSSALTYFKLLKINLLNKFITTQPHKYSIFQLAPLVIHPDPSQNNPLNLQLNLLNKVNHMNTSAYIELALKQLGCTQKELAARLSVSTTQISKWKKGEYISADMREKIKKLLAIDDYEPEFILLTHGLEQAQKWDKLIHYLADLAQQGAETGYKTIPLHDELNILNWQTLSTLKKMGVDLPQQFPIELDINYDPENEEEFETVIEIISTNPYSVLINNIFESLNDVYGFYNAYIYDYIYDDDLDLESTEACNIEDRLLELAASKLDKSPLCSALNFENFKFITKNTYADWINIVKDKAFRAGIPLRAELMNLVYSSHDEIGHEAEAENLGFNKNNIHPDIYMNELLVGMRMIHQVLPAILKKLEINDFEIDGSDLRMRK
;
A
#
# COMPACT_ATOMS: atom_id res chain seq x y z
N MET A 1 -20.90 52.38 47.33
CA MET A 1 -20.23 52.52 46.03
C MET A 1 -20.53 51.25 45.25
N THR A 2 -21.61 51.16 44.48
CA THR A 2 -21.80 51.71 43.11
C THR A 2 -21.02 50.97 42.02
N PHE A 3 -21.68 49.91 41.51
CA PHE A 3 -21.83 49.49 40.10
C PHE A 3 -21.54 50.57 39.02
N PRO A 4 -21.15 50.21 37.78
CA PRO A 4 -22.04 49.44 36.87
C PRO A 4 -21.43 48.42 35.87
N TYR A 5 -22.19 47.34 35.65
CA TYR A 5 -22.45 46.71 34.33
C TYR A 5 -23.43 47.63 33.55
N PRO A 6 -23.42 47.71 32.20
CA PRO A 6 -24.00 46.65 31.34
C PRO A 6 -23.31 46.57 29.94
N GLN A 7 -23.76 45.89 28.86
CA GLN A 7 -24.95 45.07 28.52
C GLN A 7 -24.52 43.74 27.82
N LEU A 8 -25.48 42.83 27.61
CA LEU A 8 -25.43 41.74 26.63
C LEU A 8 -26.08 42.19 25.31
N SER A 9 -25.65 41.63 24.17
CA SER A 9 -26.54 41.42 23.01
C SER A 9 -26.20 40.13 22.26
N THR A 10 -27.12 39.17 22.36
CA THR A 10 -27.15 37.94 21.55
C THR A 10 -27.43 38.24 20.09
N LEU A 11 -26.74 37.57 19.15
CA LEU A 11 -27.23 37.40 17.78
C LEU A 11 -26.65 36.13 17.12
N TYR A 12 -27.53 35.13 17.01
CA TYR A 12 -27.67 34.15 15.92
C TYR A 12 -26.43 33.64 15.15
N LEU A 13 -26.29 32.31 15.17
CA LEU A 13 -25.80 31.52 14.04
C LEU A 13 -26.61 31.80 12.77
N PRO A 14 -25.96 31.90 11.60
CA PRO A 14 -26.57 31.40 10.37
C PRO A 14 -25.60 30.60 9.47
N ASN A 15 -26.01 29.36 9.19
CA ASN A 15 -25.77 28.59 7.97
C ASN A 15 -24.35 28.19 7.53
N LEU A 16 -24.12 26.87 7.58
CA LEU A 16 -23.14 26.08 6.81
C LEU A 16 -23.24 26.20 5.27
N ALA A 17 -24.02 27.12 4.71
CA ALA A 17 -24.41 27.14 3.30
C ALA A 17 -23.46 27.92 2.37
N TYR A 18 -22.28 28.35 2.84
CA TYR A 18 -21.38 29.23 2.08
C TYR A 18 -20.08 28.58 1.55
N GLN A 19 -19.70 27.38 2.02
CA GLN A 19 -18.54 26.66 1.46
C GLN A 19 -18.89 25.63 0.36
N GLN A 20 -20.18 25.30 0.16
CA GLN A 20 -20.64 24.39 -0.90
C GLN A 20 -21.02 25.10 -2.23
N ARG A 21 -20.56 26.33 -2.49
CA ARG A 21 -20.99 27.14 -3.66
C ARG A 21 -19.91 27.51 -4.68
N LEU A 22 -18.74 26.86 -4.66
CA LEU A 22 -17.72 27.02 -5.72
C LEU A 22 -17.49 25.78 -6.60
N TYR A 23 -18.07 24.63 -6.25
CA TYR A 23 -18.06 23.42 -7.07
C TYR A 23 -19.48 22.90 -7.28
N THR A 24 -20.24 23.55 -8.18
CA THR A 24 -21.37 22.96 -8.95
C THR A 24 -22.02 24.04 -9.83
N LYS A 25 -21.70 24.05 -11.13
CA LYS A 25 -22.67 24.36 -12.19
C LYS A 25 -22.31 23.57 -13.46
N PRO A 26 -23.31 23.12 -14.23
CA PRO A 26 -23.13 22.01 -15.16
C PRO A 26 -22.64 22.46 -16.53
N LEU A 27 -21.76 21.66 -17.15
CA LEU A 27 -21.23 21.92 -18.50
C LEU A 27 -22.11 21.35 -19.63
N HIS A 28 -23.36 20.99 -19.31
CA HIS A 28 -24.39 20.64 -20.31
C HIS A 28 -24.97 21.90 -20.96
N GLN A 29 -24.41 22.33 -22.11
CA GLN A 29 -25.21 22.87 -23.24
C GLN A 29 -24.47 23.17 -24.56
N HIS A 30 -23.14 23.01 -24.68
CA HIS A 30 -22.39 23.48 -25.87
C HIS A 30 -21.50 22.42 -26.56
N LEU A 31 -22.02 21.20 -26.78
CA LEU A 31 -21.38 20.22 -27.68
C LEU A 31 -22.30 19.60 -28.77
N HIS A 32 -23.57 20.01 -28.88
CA HIS A 32 -24.35 19.73 -30.09
C HIS A 32 -23.98 20.68 -31.24
N ARG A 33 -22.87 20.38 -31.94
CA ARG A 33 -22.59 20.67 -33.37
C ARG A 33 -21.08 20.60 -33.66
N THR A 34 -20.59 19.44 -34.09
CA THR A 34 -19.67 19.27 -35.25
C THR A 34 -19.34 17.78 -35.41
N PHE A 35 -18.99 17.39 -36.65
CA PHE A 35 -18.63 16.04 -37.14
C PHE A 35 -19.78 15.02 -37.38
N PRO A 36 -19.97 14.59 -38.66
CA PRO A 36 -20.74 13.41 -39.07
C PRO A 36 -19.84 12.20 -39.42
N TYR A 37 -20.46 11.09 -39.85
CA TYR A 37 -19.93 9.72 -40.16
C TYR A 37 -19.70 8.83 -38.92
N GLU A 38 -20.31 7.65 -38.77
CA GLU A 38 -20.45 6.44 -39.64
C GLU A 38 -19.18 5.59 -39.75
N GLY A 39 -19.29 4.29 -39.42
CA GLY A 39 -18.32 3.25 -39.83
C GLY A 39 -17.78 2.34 -38.72
N HIS A 40 -18.21 1.08 -38.73
CA HIS A 40 -17.79 -0.05 -37.88
C HIS A 40 -16.33 -0.08 -37.38
N TYR A 41 -16.14 -0.37 -36.08
CA TYR A 41 -15.14 -1.33 -35.58
C TYR A 41 -15.64 -2.01 -34.30
N GLY A 42 -15.50 -3.33 -34.21
CA GLY A 42 -15.72 -4.11 -32.98
C GLY A 42 -14.42 -4.40 -32.22
N SER A 43 -14.55 -4.95 -31.02
CA SER A 43 -13.52 -5.29 -30.01
C SER A 43 -13.24 -4.24 -28.93
N GLN A 44 -12.91 -4.72 -27.73
CA GLN A 44 -12.84 -4.01 -26.44
C GLN A 44 -11.74 -2.93 -26.33
N SER A 45 -11.02 -2.61 -27.40
CA SER A 45 -9.90 -1.64 -27.40
C SER A 45 -10.34 -0.17 -27.61
N SER A 46 -11.60 0.07 -28.01
CA SER A 46 -12.09 1.40 -28.39
C SER A 46 -12.26 2.35 -27.20
N ALA A 47 -12.91 1.91 -26.12
CA ALA A 47 -13.11 2.72 -24.90
C ALA A 47 -11.77 3.09 -24.23
N LEU A 48 -10.85 2.12 -24.12
CA LEU A 48 -9.53 2.32 -23.51
C LEU A 48 -8.67 3.33 -24.31
N THR A 49 -8.81 3.33 -25.64
CA THR A 49 -8.16 4.31 -26.52
C THR A 49 -8.82 5.70 -26.41
N TYR A 50 -10.15 5.74 -26.21
CA TYR A 50 -10.91 6.98 -26.02
C TYR A 50 -10.49 7.72 -24.74
N PHE A 51 -10.34 7.03 -23.61
CA PHE A 51 -9.86 7.64 -22.36
C PHE A 51 -8.43 8.21 -22.47
N LYS A 52 -7.50 7.50 -23.11
CA LYS A 52 -6.14 8.03 -23.37
C LYS A 52 -6.19 9.29 -24.24
N LEU A 53 -7.02 9.32 -25.28
CA LEU A 53 -7.19 10.50 -26.13
C LEU A 53 -7.92 11.66 -25.44
N LEU A 54 -8.86 11.40 -24.52
CA LEU A 54 -9.52 12.44 -23.73
C LEU A 54 -8.54 13.11 -22.75
N LYS A 55 -7.77 12.31 -21.99
CA LYS A 55 -6.80 12.82 -20.99
C LYS A 55 -5.70 13.64 -21.67
N ILE A 56 -5.18 13.17 -22.82
CA ILE A 56 -4.18 13.92 -23.64
C ILE A 56 -4.75 15.24 -24.20
N ASN A 57 -5.98 15.24 -24.72
CA ASN A 57 -6.58 16.47 -25.25
C ASN A 57 -6.94 17.49 -24.16
N LEU A 58 -7.34 17.04 -22.97
CA LEU A 58 -7.57 17.93 -21.81
C LEU A 58 -6.26 18.57 -21.34
N LEU A 59 -5.17 17.80 -21.23
CA LEU A 59 -3.82 18.32 -20.94
C LEU A 59 -3.34 19.34 -21.98
N ASN A 60 -3.46 19.04 -23.27
CA ASN A 60 -3.11 19.99 -24.34
C ASN A 60 -3.97 21.27 -24.31
N LYS A 61 -5.25 21.19 -23.92
CA LYS A 61 -6.13 22.35 -23.78
C LYS A 61 -5.80 23.21 -22.54
N PHE A 62 -5.26 22.59 -21.50
CA PHE A 62 -4.72 23.28 -20.32
C PHE A 62 -3.39 23.99 -20.63
N ILE A 63 -2.49 23.33 -21.36
CA ILE A 63 -1.18 23.90 -21.77
C ILE A 63 -1.35 25.08 -22.73
N THR A 64 -2.35 25.04 -23.62
CA THR A 64 -2.60 26.09 -24.63
C THR A 64 -3.32 27.34 -24.10
N THR A 65 -3.79 27.36 -22.84
CA THR A 65 -4.60 28.47 -22.29
C THR A 65 -3.83 29.45 -21.38
N GLN A 66 -2.52 29.30 -21.22
CA GLN A 66 -1.63 30.21 -20.46
C GLN A 66 -0.39 30.63 -21.27
N PRO A 67 -0.52 31.47 -22.32
CA PRO A 67 0.64 32.06 -22.98
C PRO A 67 1.27 33.16 -22.08
N HIS A 68 2.60 33.19 -22.04
CA HIS A 68 3.45 34.22 -21.40
C HIS A 68 3.79 34.06 -19.90
N LYS A 69 4.62 33.05 -19.59
CA LYS A 69 5.97 33.26 -19.01
C LYS A 69 6.80 31.97 -19.14
N TYR A 70 8.12 32.09 -18.98
CA TYR A 70 9.13 31.03 -19.13
C TYR A 70 9.31 30.52 -20.58
N SER A 71 10.14 31.26 -21.32
CA SER A 71 10.90 30.71 -22.44
C SER A 71 12.29 30.30 -21.94
N ILE A 72 12.95 29.42 -22.69
CA ILE A 72 14.31 28.86 -22.45
C ILE A 72 14.37 27.78 -21.36
N PHE A 73 14.07 26.54 -21.75
CA PHE A 73 14.93 25.40 -21.41
C PHE A 73 15.12 24.54 -22.67
N GLN A 74 16.35 24.08 -22.88
CA GLN A 74 16.70 23.23 -24.02
C GLN A 74 16.22 21.80 -23.75
N LEU A 75 15.57 21.19 -24.74
CA LEU A 75 15.17 19.78 -24.69
C LEU A 75 16.43 18.90 -24.71
N ALA A 76 16.80 18.35 -23.55
CA ALA A 76 17.71 17.22 -23.48
C ALA A 76 16.99 15.94 -23.95
N PRO A 77 17.67 15.00 -24.64
CA PRO A 77 17.01 13.81 -25.16
C PRO A 77 16.54 12.89 -24.03
N LEU A 78 15.36 12.29 -24.22
CA LEU A 78 14.85 11.20 -23.40
C LEU A 78 15.84 10.03 -23.41
N VAL A 79 16.62 9.90 -22.34
CA VAL A 79 17.39 8.68 -22.05
C VAL A 79 16.39 7.66 -21.51
N ILE A 80 15.99 6.74 -22.38
CA ILE A 80 15.27 5.53 -21.98
C ILE A 80 16.25 4.71 -21.13
N HIS A 81 16.06 4.71 -19.82
CA HIS A 81 16.75 3.75 -18.95
C HIS A 81 16.26 2.34 -19.31
N PRO A 82 17.15 1.33 -19.34
CA PRO A 82 16.72 -0.05 -19.52
C PRO A 82 15.82 -0.47 -18.35
N ASP A 83 14.79 -1.24 -18.69
CA ASP A 83 13.79 -1.75 -17.76
C ASP A 83 14.44 -2.70 -16.73
N PRO A 84 14.39 -2.40 -15.41
CA PRO A 84 14.95 -3.26 -14.37
C PRO A 84 14.12 -4.54 -14.11
N SER A 85 12.98 -4.74 -14.77
CA SER A 85 12.09 -5.90 -14.59
C SER A 85 12.69 -7.28 -14.98
N GLN A 86 13.94 -7.34 -15.45
CA GLN A 86 14.57 -8.59 -15.90
C GLN A 86 15.33 -9.39 -14.82
N ASN A 87 15.30 -8.98 -13.55
CA ASN A 87 15.85 -9.77 -12.44
C ASN A 87 14.82 -10.73 -11.82
N ASN A 88 14.68 -11.88 -12.49
CA ASN A 88 14.19 -13.19 -12.03
C ASN A 88 13.10 -13.25 -10.91
N PRO A 89 11.80 -13.08 -11.25
CA PRO A 89 10.68 -13.18 -10.29
C PRO A 89 10.51 -14.54 -9.58
N LEU A 90 11.21 -15.59 -10.02
CA LEU A 90 11.15 -16.93 -9.43
C LEU A 90 11.70 -17.00 -7.99
N ASN A 91 12.67 -16.16 -7.62
CA ASN A 91 13.22 -16.18 -6.24
C ASN A 91 12.26 -15.54 -5.22
N LEU A 92 11.60 -14.43 -5.58
CA LEU A 92 10.52 -13.84 -4.77
C LEU A 92 9.42 -14.88 -4.49
N GLN A 93 8.93 -15.52 -5.55
CA GLN A 93 7.86 -16.53 -5.45
C GLN A 93 8.25 -17.71 -4.55
N LEU A 94 9.51 -18.17 -4.60
CA LEU A 94 9.98 -19.29 -3.78
C LEU A 94 10.08 -18.94 -2.29
N ASN A 95 10.56 -17.75 -1.95
CA ASN A 95 10.65 -17.28 -0.56
C ASN A 95 9.25 -16.97 0.02
N LEU A 96 8.36 -16.38 -0.78
CA LEU A 96 6.94 -16.18 -0.41
C LEU A 96 6.23 -17.50 -0.16
N LEU A 97 6.32 -18.48 -1.07
CA LEU A 97 5.74 -19.83 -0.87
C LEU A 97 6.28 -20.50 0.40
N ASN A 98 7.56 -20.32 0.72
CA ASN A 98 8.18 -20.87 1.92
C ASN A 98 7.75 -20.16 3.22
N LYS A 99 7.51 -18.85 3.21
CA LYS A 99 6.95 -18.11 4.36
C LYS A 99 5.45 -18.34 4.54
N VAL A 100 4.68 -18.40 3.46
CA VAL A 100 3.24 -18.76 3.47
C VAL A 100 3.04 -20.14 4.10
N ASN A 101 4.01 -21.06 4.07
CA ASN A 101 3.92 -22.35 4.78
C ASN A 101 3.78 -22.26 6.32
N HIS A 102 3.84 -21.07 6.95
CA HIS A 102 3.38 -20.85 8.33
C HIS A 102 1.85 -20.69 8.49
N MET A 103 1.07 -21.06 7.47
CA MET A 103 -0.38 -21.24 7.58
C MET A 103 -0.83 -22.08 8.78
N ASN A 104 -1.98 -21.70 9.34
CA ASN A 104 -2.60 -22.36 10.47
C ASN A 104 -3.11 -23.78 10.11
N THR A 105 -2.27 -24.80 10.29
CA THR A 105 -2.59 -26.20 9.95
C THR A 105 -3.81 -26.75 10.69
N SER A 106 -4.22 -26.14 11.81
CA SER A 106 -5.45 -26.54 12.49
C SER A 106 -6.72 -26.23 11.68
N ALA A 107 -6.70 -25.18 10.85
CA ALA A 107 -7.82 -24.76 10.01
C ALA A 107 -8.25 -25.84 9.00
N TYR A 108 -7.28 -26.55 8.42
CA TYR A 108 -7.52 -27.70 7.52
C TYR A 108 -8.37 -28.79 8.20
N ILE A 109 -8.10 -29.08 9.48
CA ILE A 109 -8.80 -30.10 10.25
C ILE A 109 -10.14 -29.57 10.78
N GLU A 110 -10.19 -28.30 11.20
CA GLU A 110 -11.42 -27.67 11.67
C GLU A 110 -12.47 -27.58 10.56
N LEU A 111 -12.09 -27.07 9.39
CA LEU A 111 -12.97 -27.02 8.23
C LEU A 111 -13.42 -28.43 7.81
N ALA A 112 -12.52 -29.41 7.79
CA ALA A 112 -12.87 -30.78 7.43
C ALA A 112 -13.88 -31.43 8.39
N LEU A 113 -13.75 -31.22 9.70
CA LEU A 113 -14.72 -31.72 10.67
C LEU A 113 -16.08 -31.01 10.53
N LYS A 114 -16.08 -29.68 10.31
CA LYS A 114 -17.28 -28.84 10.17
C LYS A 114 -18.06 -29.16 8.88
N GLN A 115 -17.39 -29.16 7.73
CA GLN A 115 -18.01 -29.29 6.40
C GLN A 115 -18.43 -30.73 6.08
N LEU A 116 -17.65 -31.73 6.51
CA LEU A 116 -18.00 -33.15 6.29
C LEU A 116 -18.92 -33.72 7.38
N GLY A 117 -19.23 -32.95 8.42
CA GLY A 117 -20.08 -33.36 9.55
C GLY A 117 -19.57 -34.61 10.29
N CYS A 118 -18.26 -34.86 10.27
CA CYS A 118 -17.68 -36.14 10.66
C CYS A 118 -16.80 -36.06 11.91
N THR A 119 -16.61 -37.18 12.58
CA THR A 119 -15.73 -37.32 13.75
C THR A 119 -14.25 -37.39 13.34
N GLN A 120 -13.33 -37.11 14.26
CA GLN A 120 -11.89 -37.31 14.02
C GLN A 120 -11.54 -38.75 13.61
N LYS A 121 -12.33 -39.74 14.05
CA LYS A 121 -12.14 -41.16 13.70
C LYS A 121 -12.51 -41.43 12.23
N GLU A 122 -13.59 -40.83 11.75
CA GLU A 122 -14.02 -40.94 10.35
C GLU A 122 -13.10 -40.14 9.43
N LEU A 123 -12.68 -38.95 9.83
CA LEU A 123 -11.70 -38.15 9.08
C LEU A 123 -10.35 -38.88 8.96
N ALA A 124 -9.86 -39.47 10.05
CA ALA A 124 -8.65 -40.29 10.05
C ALA A 124 -8.75 -41.47 9.07
N ALA A 125 -9.90 -42.17 9.06
CA ALA A 125 -10.15 -43.25 8.12
C ALA A 125 -10.18 -42.78 6.65
N ARG A 126 -10.86 -41.66 6.35
CA ARG A 126 -10.90 -41.06 5.00
C ARG A 126 -9.52 -40.62 4.51
N LEU A 127 -8.71 -40.03 5.38
CA LEU A 127 -7.35 -39.60 5.05
C LEU A 127 -6.30 -40.73 5.11
N SER A 128 -6.68 -41.92 5.60
CA SER A 128 -5.81 -43.10 5.77
C SER A 128 -4.67 -42.87 6.78
N VAL A 129 -4.96 -42.17 7.88
CA VAL A 129 -4.01 -41.83 8.95
C VAL A 129 -4.54 -42.26 10.33
N SER A 130 -3.73 -42.14 11.37
CA SER A 130 -4.18 -42.39 12.74
C SER A 130 -5.02 -41.23 13.29
N THR A 131 -5.93 -41.52 14.22
CA THR A 131 -6.69 -40.49 14.95
C THR A 131 -5.77 -39.56 15.75
N THR A 132 -4.68 -40.09 16.27
CA THR A 132 -3.61 -39.32 16.92
C THR A 132 -3.00 -38.28 15.98
N GLN A 133 -2.85 -38.59 14.68
CA GLN A 133 -2.33 -37.63 13.71
C GLN A 133 -3.32 -36.49 13.45
N ILE A 134 -4.63 -36.78 13.37
CA ILE A 134 -5.68 -35.73 13.30
C ILE A 134 -5.64 -34.83 14.55
N SER A 135 -5.46 -35.42 15.74
CA SER A 135 -5.32 -34.67 16.99
C SER A 135 -4.03 -33.83 17.07
N LYS A 136 -2.94 -34.28 16.45
CA LYS A 136 -1.67 -33.53 16.30
C LYS A 136 -1.83 -32.33 15.36
N TRP A 137 -2.38 -32.54 14.16
CA TRP A 137 -2.65 -31.48 13.20
C TRP A 137 -3.64 -30.43 13.73
N LYS A 138 -4.67 -30.86 14.47
CA LYS A 138 -5.58 -29.92 15.17
C LYS A 138 -4.86 -29.05 16.23
N LYS A 139 -3.69 -29.45 16.72
CA LYS A 139 -2.84 -28.67 17.64
C LYS A 139 -1.79 -27.81 16.93
N GLY A 140 -1.82 -27.71 15.60
CA GLY A 140 -0.84 -26.94 14.82
C GLY A 140 0.40 -27.74 14.40
N GLU A 141 0.42 -29.07 14.52
CA GLU A 141 1.53 -29.86 13.96
C GLU A 141 1.54 -29.78 12.42
N TYR A 142 2.72 -29.85 11.82
CA TYR A 142 2.93 -29.72 10.38
C TYR A 142 2.12 -30.75 9.55
N ILE A 143 1.54 -30.27 8.45
CA ILE A 143 0.87 -31.08 7.42
C ILE A 143 1.69 -30.96 6.12
N SER A 144 2.15 -32.09 5.59
CA SER A 144 2.86 -32.16 4.31
C SER A 144 2.01 -31.63 3.16
N ALA A 145 2.66 -31.08 2.13
CA ALA A 145 1.97 -30.53 0.96
C ALA A 145 0.98 -31.53 0.33
N ASP A 146 1.41 -32.77 0.07
CA ASP A 146 0.56 -33.86 -0.46
C ASP A 146 -0.70 -34.12 0.38
N MET A 147 -0.61 -33.91 1.70
CA MET A 147 -1.72 -34.13 2.61
C MET A 147 -2.64 -32.90 2.71
N ARG A 148 -2.09 -31.68 2.62
CA ARG A 148 -2.90 -30.45 2.43
C ARG A 148 -3.71 -30.56 1.13
N GLU A 149 -3.08 -30.97 0.04
CA GLU A 149 -3.72 -31.25 -1.25
C GLU A 149 -4.82 -32.32 -1.14
N LYS A 150 -4.53 -33.45 -0.46
CA LYS A 150 -5.52 -34.50 -0.22
C LYS A 150 -6.72 -33.99 0.59
N ILE A 151 -6.49 -33.06 1.53
CA ILE A 151 -7.57 -32.43 2.31
C ILE A 151 -8.36 -31.43 1.44
N LYS A 152 -7.72 -30.50 0.72
CA LYS A 152 -8.41 -29.57 -0.20
C LYS A 152 -9.34 -30.31 -1.16
N LYS A 153 -8.82 -31.36 -1.81
CA LYS A 153 -9.58 -32.26 -2.72
C LYS A 153 -10.72 -33.02 -2.04
N LEU A 154 -10.56 -33.42 -0.77
CA LEU A 154 -11.64 -34.06 0.01
C LEU A 154 -12.77 -33.09 0.38
N LEU A 155 -12.47 -31.80 0.49
CA LEU A 155 -13.42 -30.75 0.86
C LEU A 155 -14.06 -30.06 -0.36
N ALA A 156 -13.53 -30.28 -1.56
CA ALA A 156 -13.96 -29.59 -2.79
C ALA A 156 -13.97 -28.06 -2.61
N ILE A 157 -12.85 -27.53 -2.11
CA ILE A 157 -12.63 -26.10 -1.86
C ILE A 157 -11.66 -25.45 -2.86
N ASP A 158 -11.39 -26.14 -3.96
CA ASP A 158 -10.45 -25.74 -5.01
C ASP A 158 -9.11 -25.28 -4.40
N ASP A 159 -8.57 -24.14 -4.84
CA ASP A 159 -7.31 -23.59 -4.33
C ASP A 159 -7.49 -22.75 -3.05
N TYR A 160 -8.72 -22.43 -2.64
CA TYR A 160 -8.99 -21.58 -1.47
C TYR A 160 -8.39 -22.14 -0.18
N GLU A 161 -7.87 -21.24 0.65
CA GLU A 161 -7.29 -21.63 1.92
C GLU A 161 -8.35 -21.87 3.02
N PRO A 162 -8.25 -22.97 3.80
CA PRO A 162 -9.26 -23.32 4.80
C PRO A 162 -9.55 -22.24 5.84
N GLU A 163 -8.55 -21.42 6.19
CA GLU A 163 -8.74 -20.31 7.13
C GLU A 163 -9.62 -19.20 6.55
N PHE A 164 -9.50 -18.90 5.25
CA PHE A 164 -10.36 -17.94 4.54
C PHE A 164 -11.82 -18.41 4.54
N ILE A 165 -12.06 -19.71 4.28
CA ILE A 165 -13.41 -20.31 4.30
C ILE A 165 -14.00 -20.35 5.72
N LEU A 166 -13.17 -20.52 6.76
CA LEU A 166 -13.61 -20.43 8.14
C LEU A 166 -13.94 -18.97 8.54
N LEU A 167 -13.14 -18.00 8.08
CA LEU A 167 -13.36 -16.55 8.25
C LEU A 167 -14.69 -16.07 7.65
N THR A 168 -15.01 -16.52 6.44
CA THR A 168 -16.23 -16.14 5.71
C THR A 168 -17.44 -17.02 6.04
N HIS A 169 -17.28 -18.01 6.93
CA HIS A 169 -18.29 -18.96 7.37
C HIS A 169 -18.78 -20.00 6.33
N GLY A 170 -18.26 -20.01 5.09
CA GLY A 170 -18.54 -21.06 4.11
C GLY A 170 -17.98 -20.77 2.71
N LEU A 171 -17.90 -21.80 1.85
CA LEU A 171 -17.29 -21.70 0.52
C LEU A 171 -18.00 -20.71 -0.41
N GLU A 172 -19.34 -20.69 -0.42
CA GLU A 172 -20.11 -19.72 -1.21
C GLU A 172 -19.82 -18.27 -0.76
N GLN A 173 -19.67 -18.06 0.55
CA GLN A 173 -19.39 -16.75 1.11
C GLN A 173 -17.94 -16.32 0.82
N ALA A 174 -16.99 -17.26 0.88
CA ALA A 174 -15.61 -17.08 0.42
C ALA A 174 -15.57 -16.62 -1.04
N GLN A 175 -16.27 -17.30 -1.95
CA GLN A 175 -16.32 -16.94 -3.38
C GLN A 175 -16.90 -15.54 -3.65
N LYS A 176 -17.87 -15.08 -2.83
CA LYS A 176 -18.41 -13.71 -2.96
C LYS A 176 -17.44 -12.64 -2.46
N TRP A 177 -16.82 -12.87 -1.30
CA TRP A 177 -15.75 -12.00 -0.78
C TRP A 177 -14.56 -11.92 -1.73
N ASP A 178 -14.16 -13.04 -2.31
CA ASP A 178 -13.06 -13.16 -3.25
C ASP A 178 -13.27 -12.32 -4.52
N LYS A 179 -14.47 -12.38 -5.11
CA LYS A 179 -14.84 -11.54 -6.27
C LYS A 179 -14.80 -10.05 -5.95
N LEU A 180 -15.38 -9.65 -4.82
CA LEU A 180 -15.37 -8.25 -4.37
C LEU A 180 -13.94 -7.75 -4.18
N ILE A 181 -13.09 -8.54 -3.52
CA ILE A 181 -11.71 -8.19 -3.23
C ILE A 181 -10.91 -7.99 -4.52
N HIS A 182 -11.02 -8.91 -5.49
CA HIS A 182 -10.34 -8.76 -6.77
C HIS A 182 -10.87 -7.57 -7.59
N TYR A 183 -12.18 -7.34 -7.63
CA TYR A 183 -12.76 -6.18 -8.32
C TYR A 183 -12.27 -4.85 -7.72
N LEU A 184 -12.20 -4.74 -6.39
CA LEU A 184 -11.65 -3.57 -5.71
C LEU A 184 -10.13 -3.42 -5.93
N ALA A 185 -9.39 -4.53 -6.00
CA ALA A 185 -7.96 -4.51 -6.29
C ALA A 185 -7.67 -3.99 -7.71
N ASP A 186 -8.45 -4.43 -8.71
CA ASP A 186 -8.35 -3.96 -10.09
C ASP A 186 -8.73 -2.47 -10.23
N LEU A 187 -9.73 -1.99 -9.50
CA LEU A 187 -10.06 -0.56 -9.43
C LEU A 187 -8.92 0.25 -8.81
N ALA A 188 -8.38 -0.19 -7.67
CA ALA A 188 -7.29 0.48 -6.99
C ALA A 188 -6.01 0.51 -7.84
N GLN A 189 -5.67 -0.57 -8.54
CA GLN A 189 -4.55 -0.58 -9.50
C GLN A 189 -4.73 0.46 -10.62
N GLN A 190 -5.94 0.59 -11.17
CA GLN A 190 -6.24 1.55 -12.23
C GLN A 190 -6.17 3.01 -11.75
N GLY A 191 -6.41 3.23 -10.45
CA GLY A 191 -6.27 4.53 -9.78
C GLY A 191 -4.86 4.84 -9.27
N ALA A 192 -3.89 3.95 -9.39
CA ALA A 192 -2.55 4.15 -8.82
C ALA A 192 -1.75 5.25 -9.54
N GLU A 193 -1.37 6.31 -8.82
CA GLU A 193 -0.65 7.46 -9.41
C GLU A 193 0.88 7.44 -9.18
N THR A 194 1.39 6.66 -8.22
CA THR A 194 2.84 6.53 -7.93
C THR A 194 3.67 6.03 -9.12
N GLY A 195 3.02 5.32 -10.04
CA GLY A 195 3.61 4.74 -11.25
C GLY A 195 4.48 3.50 -11.01
N TYR A 196 4.48 2.94 -9.80
CA TYR A 196 4.98 1.60 -9.51
C TYR A 196 3.86 0.56 -9.65
N LYS A 197 4.18 -0.65 -10.12
CA LYS A 197 3.23 -1.78 -10.18
C LYS A 197 3.06 -2.36 -8.78
N THR A 198 1.92 -2.14 -8.13
CA THR A 198 1.59 -2.71 -6.80
C THR A 198 1.40 -4.22 -6.87
N ILE A 199 2.51 -4.99 -6.84
CA ILE A 199 2.52 -6.45 -7.00
C ILE A 199 1.47 -7.17 -6.13
N PRO A 200 1.28 -6.84 -4.82
CA PRO A 200 0.31 -7.55 -3.99
C PRO A 200 -1.14 -7.44 -4.47
N LEU A 201 -1.53 -6.39 -5.20
CA LEU A 201 -2.90 -6.23 -5.72
C LEU A 201 -3.18 -7.09 -6.96
N HIS A 202 -2.14 -7.55 -7.67
CA HIS A 202 -2.31 -8.46 -8.82
C HIS A 202 -2.58 -9.91 -8.42
N ASP A 203 -2.42 -10.23 -7.13
CA ASP A 203 -2.62 -11.53 -6.50
C ASP A 203 -2.10 -12.75 -7.28
N GLU A 204 -0.87 -12.67 -7.82
CA GLU A 204 -0.24 -13.78 -8.58
C GLU A 204 -0.10 -15.08 -7.76
N LEU A 205 -0.32 -15.03 -6.44
CA LEU A 205 -0.28 -16.16 -5.51
C LEU A 205 -1.66 -16.59 -4.95
N ASN A 206 -2.76 -15.91 -5.31
CA ASN A 206 -4.12 -16.13 -4.80
C ASN A 206 -4.24 -16.07 -3.24
N ILE A 207 -3.55 -15.10 -2.61
CA ILE A 207 -3.51 -14.87 -1.16
C ILE A 207 -4.11 -13.53 -0.72
N LEU A 208 -4.38 -12.59 -1.62
CA LEU A 208 -4.90 -11.24 -1.30
C LEU A 208 -6.23 -11.32 -0.56
N ASN A 209 -7.08 -12.30 -0.91
CA ASN A 209 -8.35 -12.56 -0.25
C ASN A 209 -8.18 -12.85 1.26
N TRP A 210 -7.27 -13.75 1.63
CA TRP A 210 -6.93 -14.09 3.01
C TRP A 210 -6.19 -12.94 3.71
N GLN A 211 -5.22 -12.31 3.05
CA GLN A 211 -4.48 -11.18 3.62
C GLN A 211 -5.42 -10.02 3.98
N THR A 212 -6.38 -9.71 3.11
CA THR A 212 -7.39 -8.65 3.31
C THR A 212 -8.28 -8.98 4.50
N LEU A 213 -8.96 -10.14 4.53
CA LEU A 213 -9.85 -10.47 5.65
C LEU A 213 -9.10 -10.70 6.98
N SER A 214 -7.86 -11.20 6.93
CA SER A 214 -6.96 -11.31 8.09
C SER A 214 -6.62 -9.92 8.64
N THR A 215 -6.33 -8.95 7.77
CA THR A 215 -6.07 -7.55 8.15
C THR A 215 -7.30 -6.89 8.75
N LEU A 216 -8.48 -7.01 8.13
CA LEU A 216 -9.74 -6.51 8.69
C LEU A 216 -10.02 -7.09 10.09
N LYS A 217 -9.80 -8.39 10.28
CA LYS A 217 -9.95 -9.04 11.59
C LYS A 217 -8.94 -8.52 12.63
N LYS A 218 -7.69 -8.24 12.23
CA LYS A 218 -6.67 -7.63 13.11
C LYS A 218 -7.03 -6.19 13.51
N MET A 219 -7.61 -5.41 12.60
CA MET A 219 -8.18 -4.08 12.89
C MET A 219 -9.36 -4.12 13.87
N GLY A 220 -9.98 -5.30 14.03
CA GLY A 220 -11.19 -5.50 14.85
C GLY A 220 -12.47 -5.14 14.11
N VAL A 221 -12.55 -5.46 12.81
CA VAL A 221 -13.79 -5.51 12.03
C VAL A 221 -14.52 -6.81 12.32
N ASP A 222 -15.79 -6.71 12.71
CA ASP A 222 -16.69 -7.86 12.83
C ASP A 222 -17.25 -8.22 11.45
N LEU A 223 -16.66 -9.23 10.79
CA LEU A 223 -17.14 -9.72 9.50
C LEU A 223 -18.53 -10.39 9.63
N PRO A 224 -19.47 -10.12 8.72
CA PRO A 224 -20.82 -10.68 8.79
C PRO A 224 -20.81 -12.19 8.48
N GLN A 225 -21.75 -12.93 9.09
CA GLN A 225 -21.88 -14.39 8.88
C GLN A 225 -22.37 -14.77 7.47
N GLN A 226 -23.00 -13.82 6.77
CA GLN A 226 -23.39 -13.92 5.38
C GLN A 226 -22.85 -12.68 4.66
N PHE A 227 -22.42 -12.85 3.43
CA PHE A 227 -21.99 -11.77 2.55
C PHE A 227 -23.13 -10.73 2.41
N PRO A 228 -22.84 -9.43 2.45
CA PRO A 228 -23.88 -8.40 2.34
C PRO A 228 -24.65 -8.53 1.02
N ILE A 229 -25.98 -8.62 1.09
CA ILE A 229 -26.82 -8.92 -0.08
C ILE A 229 -26.81 -7.79 -1.10
N GLU A 230 -26.60 -6.56 -0.64
CA GLU A 230 -26.39 -5.37 -1.47
C GLU A 230 -25.11 -5.44 -2.31
N LEU A 231 -24.12 -6.24 -1.91
CA LEU A 231 -22.90 -6.48 -2.68
C LEU A 231 -22.99 -7.73 -3.57
N ASP A 232 -24.05 -8.55 -3.48
CA ASP A 232 -24.20 -9.79 -4.28
C ASP A 232 -24.68 -9.47 -5.71
N ILE A 233 -23.84 -8.72 -6.43
CA ILE A 233 -24.10 -8.13 -7.75
C ILE A 233 -23.17 -8.69 -8.83
N ASN A 234 -23.45 -8.35 -10.09
CA ASN A 234 -22.51 -8.61 -11.17
C ASN A 234 -21.38 -7.57 -11.15
N TYR A 235 -20.13 -8.03 -11.08
CA TYR A 235 -18.93 -7.19 -11.14
C TYR A 235 -18.33 -7.07 -12.55
N ASP A 236 -18.94 -7.69 -13.57
CA ASP A 236 -18.57 -7.57 -14.99
C ASP A 236 -19.67 -6.80 -15.76
N PRO A 237 -19.71 -5.45 -15.67
CA PRO A 237 -20.77 -4.65 -16.26
C PRO A 237 -20.64 -4.59 -17.80
N GLU A 238 -21.74 -4.85 -18.50
CA GLU A 238 -21.75 -4.88 -19.98
C GLU A 238 -21.79 -3.47 -20.61
N ASN A 239 -22.12 -2.43 -19.81
CA ASN A 239 -22.30 -1.06 -20.26
C ASN A 239 -22.03 -0.01 -19.16
N GLU A 240 -22.06 1.27 -19.54
CA GLU A 240 -21.74 2.42 -18.69
C GLU A 240 -22.76 2.61 -17.54
N GLU A 241 -24.05 2.37 -17.77
CA GLU A 241 -25.12 2.48 -16.74
C GLU A 241 -24.99 1.39 -15.66
N GLU A 242 -24.65 0.16 -16.07
CA GLU A 242 -24.31 -0.92 -15.15
C GLU A 242 -23.04 -0.60 -14.35
N PHE A 243 -21.99 -0.08 -15.00
CA PHE A 243 -20.74 0.31 -14.32
C PHE A 243 -20.99 1.40 -13.28
N GLU A 244 -21.73 2.47 -13.61
CA GLU A 244 -22.12 3.52 -12.65
C GLU A 244 -22.88 2.93 -11.45
N THR A 245 -23.79 1.98 -11.70
CA THR A 245 -24.55 1.28 -10.64
C THR A 245 -23.65 0.46 -9.71
N VAL A 246 -22.69 -0.30 -10.26
CA VAL A 246 -21.72 -1.08 -9.47
C VAL A 246 -20.87 -0.14 -8.58
N ILE A 247 -20.42 0.99 -9.14
CA ILE A 247 -19.63 1.99 -8.41
C ILE A 247 -20.46 2.69 -7.31
N GLU A 248 -21.74 3.01 -7.54
CA GLU A 248 -22.62 3.59 -6.50
C GLU A 248 -22.78 2.63 -5.31
N ILE A 249 -23.02 1.34 -5.58
CA ILE A 249 -23.17 0.32 -4.53
C ILE A 249 -21.87 0.15 -3.73
N ILE A 250 -20.73 0.08 -4.42
CA ILE A 250 -19.42 -0.12 -3.80
C ILE A 250 -18.96 1.11 -3.00
N SER A 251 -19.24 2.32 -3.48
CA SER A 251 -18.89 3.57 -2.79
C SER A 251 -19.81 3.92 -1.61
N THR A 252 -20.94 3.22 -1.47
CA THR A 252 -21.88 3.40 -0.35
C THR A 252 -21.80 2.31 0.72
N ASN A 253 -21.38 1.08 0.37
CA ASN A 253 -21.26 0.01 1.37
C ASN A 253 -20.00 0.16 2.26
N PRO A 254 -20.12 0.12 3.61
CA PRO A 254 -18.99 0.35 4.51
C PRO A 254 -17.82 -0.63 4.38
N TYR A 255 -18.06 -1.88 3.97
CA TYR A 255 -17.00 -2.90 3.86
C TYR A 255 -16.17 -2.69 2.59
N SER A 256 -16.83 -2.44 1.45
CA SER A 256 -16.14 -2.18 0.19
C SER A 256 -15.40 -0.84 0.22
N VAL A 257 -15.98 0.22 0.81
CA VAL A 257 -15.26 1.48 1.06
C VAL A 257 -14.03 1.24 1.93
N LEU A 258 -14.13 0.46 3.01
CA LEU A 258 -12.97 0.18 3.87
C LEU A 258 -11.86 -0.59 3.12
N ILE A 259 -12.22 -1.62 2.34
CA ILE A 259 -11.26 -2.40 1.56
C ILE A 259 -10.61 -1.54 0.47
N ASN A 260 -11.41 -0.74 -0.26
CA ASN A 260 -10.91 0.17 -1.29
C ASN A 260 -9.89 1.17 -0.72
N ASN A 261 -10.21 1.83 0.41
CA ASN A 261 -9.30 2.76 1.07
C ASN A 261 -8.00 2.08 1.54
N ILE A 262 -8.06 0.80 1.95
CA ILE A 262 -6.85 0.02 2.29
C ILE A 262 -5.99 -0.21 1.04
N PHE A 263 -6.60 -0.48 -0.12
CA PHE A 263 -5.88 -0.72 -1.37
C PHE A 263 -5.32 0.56 -2.00
N GLU A 264 -6.03 1.69 -1.91
CA GLU A 264 -5.50 3.01 -2.26
C GLU A 264 -4.27 3.36 -1.40
N SER A 265 -4.40 3.24 -0.07
CA SER A 265 -3.28 3.40 0.87
C SER A 265 -2.13 2.41 0.60
N LEU A 266 -2.43 1.21 0.08
CA LEU A 266 -1.41 0.22 -0.30
C LEU A 266 -0.65 0.63 -1.56
N ASN A 267 -1.26 1.28 -2.55
CA ASN A 267 -0.54 1.80 -3.71
C ASN A 267 0.53 2.82 -3.30
N ASP A 268 0.21 3.69 -2.34
CA ASP A 268 1.14 4.70 -1.82
C ASP A 268 2.27 4.06 -1.01
N VAL A 269 1.89 3.18 -0.06
CA VAL A 269 2.84 2.43 0.79
C VAL A 269 3.77 1.57 -0.04
N TYR A 270 3.25 0.85 -1.02
CA TYR A 270 4.04 0.01 -1.92
C TYR A 270 4.90 0.86 -2.86
N GLY A 271 4.38 1.98 -3.37
CA GLY A 271 5.15 2.94 -4.18
C GLY A 271 6.39 3.44 -3.44
N PHE A 272 6.23 3.90 -2.19
CA PHE A 272 7.37 4.34 -1.37
C PHE A 272 8.34 3.19 -1.04
N TYR A 273 7.80 2.01 -0.70
CA TYR A 273 8.61 0.82 -0.46
C TYR A 273 9.47 0.46 -1.70
N ASN A 274 8.87 0.44 -2.89
CA ASN A 274 9.56 0.13 -4.13
C ASN A 274 10.59 1.21 -4.49
N ALA A 275 10.24 2.49 -4.35
CA ALA A 275 11.11 3.63 -4.61
C ALA A 275 12.38 3.69 -3.73
N TYR A 276 12.26 3.29 -2.45
CA TYR A 276 13.26 3.65 -1.43
C TYR A 276 13.72 2.53 -0.49
N ILE A 277 13.10 1.34 -0.51
CA ILE A 277 13.38 0.26 0.45
C ILE A 277 13.68 -1.07 -0.25
N TYR A 278 13.00 -1.37 -1.36
CA TYR A 278 13.14 -2.62 -2.12
C TYR A 278 14.60 -2.97 -2.43
N ASP A 279 15.36 -2.03 -3.01
CA ASP A 279 16.77 -2.23 -3.36
C ASP A 279 17.64 -2.65 -2.17
N TYR A 280 17.34 -2.19 -0.95
CA TYR A 280 18.07 -2.59 0.27
C TYR A 280 17.71 -4.01 0.71
N ILE A 281 16.42 -4.38 0.66
CA ILE A 281 15.95 -5.70 1.11
C ILE A 281 16.59 -6.83 0.32
N TYR A 282 16.80 -6.60 -0.98
CA TYR A 282 17.39 -7.54 -1.92
C TYR A 282 18.89 -7.30 -2.19
N ASP A 283 19.56 -6.50 -1.35
CA ASP A 283 21.01 -6.34 -1.37
C ASP A 283 21.68 -7.50 -0.59
N ASP A 284 22.34 -8.40 -1.33
CA ASP A 284 23.08 -9.55 -0.77
C ASP A 284 24.13 -9.14 0.27
N ASP A 285 24.77 -7.96 0.12
CA ASP A 285 25.79 -7.47 1.06
C ASP A 285 25.16 -6.98 2.38
N LEU A 286 23.86 -6.68 2.39
CA LEU A 286 23.13 -6.31 3.60
C LEU A 286 22.57 -7.51 4.37
N ASP A 287 22.38 -8.69 3.77
CA ASP A 287 21.84 -9.88 4.48
C ASP A 287 20.53 -9.57 5.24
N LEU A 288 19.64 -8.76 4.66
CA LEU A 288 18.39 -8.37 5.33
C LEU A 288 17.37 -9.53 5.37
N GLU A 289 17.48 -10.50 4.47
CA GLU A 289 16.71 -11.76 4.47
C GLU A 289 16.84 -12.54 5.80
N SER A 290 18.03 -12.55 6.42
CA SER A 290 18.29 -13.22 7.71
C SER A 290 17.75 -12.47 8.93
N THR A 291 16.98 -11.40 8.74
CA THR A 291 16.48 -10.53 9.82
C THR A 291 14.97 -10.31 9.73
N GLU A 292 14.38 -9.80 10.82
CA GLU A 292 12.96 -9.46 10.87
C GLU A 292 12.53 -8.42 9.80
N ALA A 293 13.46 -7.64 9.24
CA ALA A 293 13.19 -6.70 8.16
C ALA A 293 12.74 -7.39 6.85
N CYS A 294 13.04 -8.68 6.66
CA CYS A 294 12.54 -9.44 5.52
C CYS A 294 11.01 -9.53 5.47
N ASN A 295 10.31 -9.22 6.58
CA ASN A 295 8.84 -9.23 6.66
C ASN A 295 8.19 -7.91 6.21
N ILE A 296 8.97 -6.90 5.81
CA ILE A 296 8.46 -5.58 5.41
C ILE A 296 7.48 -5.69 4.23
N GLU A 297 7.89 -6.36 3.14
CA GLU A 297 7.10 -6.50 1.91
C GLU A 297 5.83 -7.33 2.15
N ASP A 298 5.99 -8.50 2.80
CA ASP A 298 4.93 -9.48 3.06
C ASP A 298 3.70 -8.91 3.81
N ARG A 299 3.87 -7.79 4.53
CA ARG A 299 2.87 -7.23 5.45
C ARG A 299 2.48 -5.79 5.15
N LEU A 300 2.85 -5.24 3.98
CA LEU A 300 2.55 -3.84 3.61
C LEU A 300 1.04 -3.52 3.66
N LEU A 301 0.16 -4.50 3.39
CA LEU A 301 -1.28 -4.36 3.53
C LEU A 301 -1.71 -4.00 4.97
N GLU A 302 -1.06 -4.57 5.99
CA GLU A 302 -1.32 -4.22 7.40
C GLU A 302 -0.86 -2.79 7.70
N LEU A 303 0.28 -2.37 7.14
CA LEU A 303 0.77 -1.00 7.29
C LEU A 303 -0.17 0.01 6.62
N ALA A 304 -0.60 -0.26 5.39
CA ALA A 304 -1.57 0.54 4.64
C ALA A 304 -2.87 0.72 5.43
N ALA A 305 -3.42 -0.37 5.98
CA ALA A 305 -4.59 -0.34 6.85
C ALA A 305 -4.35 0.46 8.14
N SER A 306 -3.14 0.45 8.70
CA SER A 306 -2.79 1.22 9.90
C SER A 306 -2.66 2.73 9.66
N LYS A 307 -2.42 3.16 8.40
CA LYS A 307 -2.33 4.58 8.05
C LYS A 307 -3.69 5.28 7.98
N LEU A 308 -4.76 4.53 7.74
CA LEU A 308 -6.13 5.05 7.64
C LEU A 308 -6.64 5.69 8.94
N ASP A 309 -7.67 6.51 8.78
CA ASP A 309 -8.55 6.93 9.87
C ASP A 309 -9.48 5.80 10.31
N LYS A 310 -10.02 5.93 11.52
CA LYS A 310 -10.85 4.89 12.15
C LYS A 310 -12.18 4.70 11.41
N SER A 311 -12.34 3.54 10.78
CA SER A 311 -13.63 3.11 10.19
C SER A 311 -14.74 2.93 11.24
N PRO A 312 -16.02 3.24 10.90
CA PRO A 312 -17.18 2.88 11.72
C PRO A 312 -17.30 1.37 12.01
N LEU A 313 -16.74 0.51 11.15
CA LEU A 313 -16.76 -0.95 11.29
C LEU A 313 -15.82 -1.48 12.38
N CYS A 314 -14.88 -0.66 12.88
CA CYS A 314 -13.87 -1.08 13.84
C CYS A 314 -14.20 -0.64 15.27
N SER A 315 -13.99 -1.53 16.24
CA SER A 315 -13.88 -1.11 17.64
C SER A 315 -12.69 -0.16 17.81
N ALA A 316 -12.90 0.99 18.46
CA ALA A 316 -11.85 2.01 18.63
C ALA A 316 -10.59 1.45 19.33
N LEU A 317 -10.77 0.64 20.37
CA LEU A 317 -9.66 0.05 21.12
C LEU A 317 -8.87 -0.95 20.28
N ASN A 318 -9.55 -1.75 19.45
CA ASN A 318 -8.89 -2.74 18.60
C ASN A 318 -8.09 -2.06 17.48
N PHE A 319 -8.67 -1.04 16.84
CA PHE A 319 -8.02 -0.29 15.78
C PHE A 319 -6.78 0.47 16.27
N GLU A 320 -6.87 1.18 17.40
CA GLU A 320 -5.70 1.88 17.97
C GLU A 320 -4.60 0.90 18.42
N ASN A 321 -4.97 -0.25 19.02
CA ASN A 321 -3.99 -1.29 19.37
C ASN A 321 -3.32 -1.88 18.11
N PHE A 322 -4.09 -2.17 17.06
CA PHE A 322 -3.57 -2.64 15.77
C PHE A 322 -2.61 -1.61 15.15
N LYS A 323 -3.00 -0.33 15.12
CA LYS A 323 -2.21 0.79 14.59
C LYS A 323 -0.91 0.97 15.36
N PHE A 324 -0.96 0.93 16.70
CA PHE A 324 0.21 1.00 17.57
C PHE A 324 1.17 -0.18 17.36
N ILE A 325 0.67 -1.42 17.39
CA ILE A 325 1.49 -2.63 17.19
C ILE A 325 2.15 -2.59 15.81
N THR A 326 1.37 -2.37 14.75
CA THR A 326 1.87 -2.34 13.37
C THR A 326 2.94 -1.26 13.18
N LYS A 327 2.69 -0.02 13.62
CA LYS A 327 3.67 1.07 13.47
C LYS A 327 4.96 0.81 14.25
N ASN A 328 4.89 0.27 15.47
CA ASN A 328 6.10 -0.06 16.23
C ASN A 328 6.90 -1.20 15.58
N THR A 329 6.22 -2.27 15.14
CA THR A 329 6.86 -3.39 14.43
C THR A 329 7.57 -2.90 13.16
N TYR A 330 6.93 -2.04 12.37
CA TYR A 330 7.57 -1.44 11.19
C TYR A 330 8.70 -0.47 11.55
N ALA A 331 8.58 0.31 12.62
CA ALA A 331 9.67 1.17 13.10
C ALA A 331 10.92 0.35 13.46
N ASP A 332 10.75 -0.79 14.14
CA ASP A 332 11.85 -1.70 14.47
C ASP A 332 12.49 -2.29 13.21
N TRP A 333 11.68 -2.74 12.23
CA TRP A 333 12.19 -3.27 10.96
C TRP A 333 12.93 -2.22 10.11
N ILE A 334 12.40 -1.00 10.00
CA ILE A 334 13.06 0.09 9.28
C ILE A 334 14.36 0.50 9.99
N ASN A 335 14.41 0.48 11.33
CA ASN A 335 15.67 0.72 12.06
C ASN A 335 16.72 -0.35 11.75
N ILE A 336 16.35 -1.62 11.54
CA ILE A 336 17.28 -2.66 11.07
C ILE A 336 17.84 -2.32 9.68
N VAL A 337 16.97 -1.92 8.73
CA VAL A 337 17.41 -1.49 7.39
C VAL A 337 18.37 -0.29 7.47
N LYS A 338 18.02 0.74 8.25
CA LYS A 338 18.85 1.94 8.44
C LYS A 338 20.21 1.62 9.08
N ASP A 339 20.26 0.77 10.10
CA ASP A 339 21.51 0.35 10.76
C ASP A 339 22.40 -0.50 9.84
N LYS A 340 21.81 -1.44 9.08
CA LYS A 340 22.57 -2.25 8.11
C LYS A 340 23.12 -1.40 6.96
N ALA A 341 22.29 -0.57 6.33
CA ALA A 341 22.72 0.34 5.26
C ALA A 341 23.83 1.29 5.75
N PHE A 342 23.71 1.84 6.96
CA PHE A 342 24.74 2.67 7.57
C PHE A 342 26.08 1.94 7.76
N ARG A 343 26.07 0.71 8.30
CA ARG A 343 27.30 -0.08 8.51
C ARG A 343 27.99 -0.47 7.22
N ALA A 344 27.24 -0.66 6.14
CA ALA A 344 27.76 -0.88 4.79
C ALA A 344 28.20 0.42 4.09
N GLY A 345 27.89 1.60 4.65
CA GLY A 345 28.20 2.91 4.04
C GLY A 345 27.29 3.26 2.86
N ILE A 346 26.12 2.63 2.74
CA ILE A 346 25.17 2.86 1.65
C ILE A 346 24.29 4.09 1.97
N PRO A 347 24.26 5.12 1.10
CA PRO A 347 23.53 6.35 1.37
C PRO A 347 22.01 6.17 1.21
N LEU A 348 21.26 6.45 2.28
CA LEU A 348 19.79 6.50 2.24
C LEU A 348 19.31 7.58 1.26
N ARG A 349 18.29 7.27 0.46
CA ARG A 349 17.76 8.16 -0.59
C ARG A 349 16.57 9.01 -0.14
N ALA A 350 15.81 8.52 0.84
CA ALA A 350 14.69 9.19 1.51
C ALA A 350 14.73 8.91 3.02
N GLU A 351 13.86 9.57 3.80
CA GLU A 351 13.69 9.22 5.22
C GLU A 351 12.81 7.97 5.33
N LEU A 352 13.43 6.80 5.53
CA LEU A 352 12.70 5.53 5.53
C LEU A 352 11.61 5.45 6.62
N MET A 353 11.71 6.22 7.71
CA MET A 353 10.67 6.29 8.74
C MET A 353 9.38 7.00 8.26
N ASN A 354 9.39 7.71 7.14
CA ASN A 354 8.19 8.25 6.48
C ASN A 354 7.20 7.12 6.13
N LEU A 355 7.71 5.94 5.73
CA LEU A 355 6.90 4.74 5.51
C LEU A 355 6.00 4.45 6.74
N VAL A 356 6.48 4.70 7.96
CA VAL A 356 5.75 4.42 9.21
C VAL A 356 4.88 5.60 9.66
N TYR A 357 5.45 6.81 9.67
CA TYR A 357 4.86 7.94 10.41
C TYR A 357 4.08 8.95 9.56
N SER A 358 4.50 9.20 8.31
CA SER A 358 3.79 10.08 7.38
C SER A 358 2.40 9.50 7.02
N SER A 359 1.55 10.29 6.36
CA SER A 359 0.30 9.79 5.77
C SER A 359 0.60 8.78 4.64
N HIS A 360 -0.45 8.23 4.00
CA HIS A 360 -0.24 7.43 2.77
C HIS A 360 -0.07 8.38 1.58
N ASP A 361 -0.97 9.36 1.41
CA ASP A 361 -0.93 10.45 0.42
C ASP A 361 0.46 11.14 0.31
N GLU A 362 1.08 11.49 1.45
CA GLU A 362 2.41 12.13 1.48
C GLU A 362 3.51 11.24 0.88
N ILE A 363 3.49 9.93 1.18
CA ILE A 363 4.51 8.99 0.67
C ILE A 363 4.20 8.52 -0.76
N GLY A 364 2.93 8.54 -1.17
CA GLY A 364 2.51 8.32 -2.55
C GLY A 364 3.05 9.40 -3.48
N HIS A 365 2.91 10.66 -3.09
CA HIS A 365 3.53 11.79 -3.80
C HIS A 365 5.07 11.74 -3.79
N GLU A 366 5.70 11.32 -2.69
CA GLU A 366 7.17 11.17 -2.64
C GLU A 366 7.65 10.06 -3.61
N ALA A 367 6.91 8.96 -3.72
CA ALA A 367 7.17 7.87 -4.67
C ALA A 367 6.94 8.30 -6.13
N GLU A 368 5.84 8.99 -6.43
CA GLU A 368 5.59 9.56 -7.77
C GLU A 368 6.75 10.47 -8.20
N ALA A 369 7.23 11.33 -7.30
CA ALA A 369 8.35 12.23 -7.56
C ALA A 369 9.68 11.49 -7.83
N GLU A 370 9.91 10.34 -7.20
CA GLU A 370 11.04 9.45 -7.52
C GLU A 370 10.92 8.85 -8.92
N ASN A 371 9.76 8.26 -9.24
CA ASN A 371 9.51 7.59 -10.50
C ASN A 371 9.61 8.55 -11.70
N LEU A 372 9.08 9.77 -11.55
CA LEU A 372 9.23 10.87 -12.52
C LEU A 372 10.67 11.43 -12.57
N GLY A 373 11.53 11.04 -11.64
CA GLY A 373 12.96 11.31 -11.65
C GLY A 373 13.38 12.61 -10.96
N PHE A 374 12.48 13.31 -10.26
CA PHE A 374 12.79 14.54 -9.53
C PHE A 374 13.75 14.28 -8.37
N ASN A 375 13.64 13.12 -7.72
CA ASN A 375 14.42 12.76 -6.52
C ASN A 375 15.68 11.93 -6.81
N LYS A 376 16.03 11.66 -8.08
CA LYS A 376 17.19 10.82 -8.48
C LYS A 376 18.53 11.19 -7.85
N ASN A 377 18.76 12.48 -7.58
CA ASN A 377 20.00 13.00 -6.99
C ASN A 377 19.90 13.27 -5.48
N ASN A 378 18.76 12.98 -4.86
CA ASN A 378 18.57 13.20 -3.42
C ASN A 378 19.31 12.11 -2.64
N ILE A 379 20.10 12.57 -1.66
CA ILE A 379 20.67 11.75 -0.61
C ILE A 379 20.08 12.28 0.69
N HIS A 380 19.41 11.43 1.45
CA HIS A 380 18.77 11.84 2.69
C HIS A 380 19.81 12.03 3.81
N PRO A 381 19.81 13.15 4.53
CA PRO A 381 20.88 13.50 5.46
C PRO A 381 20.97 12.64 6.75
N ASP A 382 19.95 11.86 7.10
CA ASP A 382 19.66 11.50 8.51
C ASP A 382 20.51 10.42 9.21
N ILE A 383 21.72 10.12 8.72
CA ILE A 383 22.78 9.57 9.59
C ILE A 383 24.10 10.30 9.32
N TYR A 384 24.48 10.40 8.03
CA TYR A 384 25.68 11.10 7.55
C TYR A 384 25.80 12.54 8.08
N MET A 385 24.68 13.25 8.21
CA MET A 385 24.70 14.64 8.65
C MET A 385 24.87 14.78 10.16
N ASN A 386 24.46 13.80 10.97
CA ASN A 386 24.79 13.85 12.40
C ASN A 386 26.30 13.63 12.61
N GLU A 387 26.91 12.68 11.88
CA GLU A 387 28.37 12.47 11.93
C GLU A 387 29.14 13.69 11.41
N LEU A 388 28.73 14.29 10.29
CA LEU A 388 29.32 15.52 9.78
C LEU A 388 29.15 16.70 10.74
N LEU A 389 27.98 16.87 11.36
CA LEU A 389 27.75 17.90 12.38
C LEU A 389 28.49 17.63 13.69
N VAL A 390 28.71 16.37 14.08
CA VAL A 390 29.57 16.01 15.22
C VAL A 390 31.03 16.25 14.90
N GLY A 391 31.50 15.88 13.70
CA GLY A 391 32.84 16.16 13.20
C GLY A 391 33.13 17.66 13.13
N MET A 392 32.22 18.45 12.55
CA MET A 392 32.30 19.92 12.55
C MET A 392 32.33 20.49 13.97
N ARG A 393 31.46 20.03 14.88
CA ARG A 393 31.46 20.45 16.29
C ARG A 393 32.77 20.10 17.01
N MET A 394 33.34 18.91 16.75
CA MET A 394 34.64 18.51 17.29
C MET A 394 35.77 19.38 16.72
N ILE A 395 35.80 19.63 15.41
CA ILE A 395 36.78 20.51 14.76
C ILE A 395 36.70 21.93 15.36
N HIS A 396 35.50 22.49 15.54
CA HIS A 396 35.32 23.80 16.18
C HIS A 396 35.78 23.86 17.65
N GLN A 397 35.85 22.74 18.37
CA GLN A 397 36.39 22.69 19.73
C GLN A 397 37.91 22.46 19.75
N VAL A 398 38.41 21.57 18.88
CA VAL A 398 39.81 21.12 18.88
C VAL A 398 40.72 22.08 18.11
N LEU A 399 40.28 22.64 16.99
CA LEU A 399 41.09 23.54 16.15
C LEU A 399 41.55 24.80 16.90
N PRO A 400 40.71 25.52 17.68
CA PRO A 400 41.19 26.67 18.46
C PRO A 400 42.20 26.28 19.55
N ALA A 401 42.07 25.09 20.14
CA ALA A 401 43.02 24.58 21.13
C ALA A 401 44.37 24.22 20.49
N ILE A 402 44.36 23.69 19.26
CA ILE A 402 45.57 23.44 18.46
C ILE A 402 46.23 24.75 18.05
N LEU A 403 45.49 25.69 17.45
CA LEU A 403 46.00 27.00 17.01
C LEU A 403 46.67 27.75 18.17
N LYS A 404 46.01 27.79 19.34
CA LYS A 404 46.55 28.39 20.56
C LYS A 404 47.83 27.70 21.06
N LYS A 405 47.96 26.38 20.91
CA LYS A 405 49.16 25.61 21.29
C LYS A 405 50.31 25.77 20.30
N LEU A 406 50.02 26.14 19.05
CA LEU A 406 50.98 26.41 17.99
C LEU A 406 51.31 27.92 17.83
N GLU A 407 50.77 28.77 18.71
CA GLU A 407 50.93 30.24 18.69
C GLU A 407 50.48 30.92 17.38
N ILE A 408 49.57 30.27 16.63
CA ILE A 408 49.00 30.79 15.39
C ILE A 408 47.80 31.68 15.72
N ASN A 409 48.00 32.99 15.67
CA ASN A 409 46.98 33.98 16.00
C ASN A 409 46.14 34.42 14.78
N ASP A 410 46.74 34.41 13.58
CA ASP A 410 46.17 34.99 12.36
C ASP A 410 45.74 33.89 11.36
N PHE A 411 44.97 32.91 11.82
CA PHE A 411 44.44 31.86 10.96
C PHE A 411 43.19 32.33 10.20
N GLU A 412 43.34 32.66 8.92
CA GLU A 412 42.24 32.90 8.00
C GLU A 412 41.98 31.65 7.14
N ILE A 413 40.70 31.34 6.90
CA ILE A 413 40.30 30.23 6.02
C ILE A 413 40.33 30.72 4.57
N ASP A 414 41.24 30.17 3.76
CA ASP A 414 41.21 30.38 2.31
C ASP A 414 39.99 29.65 1.71
N GLY A 415 38.98 30.42 1.33
CA GLY A 415 37.75 29.92 0.71
C GLY A 415 37.85 29.62 -0.79
N SER A 416 39.04 29.72 -1.41
CA SER A 416 39.22 29.46 -2.84
C SER A 416 39.04 27.98 -3.20
N ASP A 417 39.59 27.07 -2.39
CA ASP A 417 39.45 25.61 -2.56
C ASP A 417 38.13 25.04 -2.03
N LEU A 418 37.36 25.80 -1.23
CA LEU A 418 36.05 25.39 -0.71
C LEU A 418 34.92 25.48 -1.76
N ARG A 419 35.22 25.90 -2.99
CA ARG A 419 34.25 25.99 -4.08
C ARG A 419 34.36 24.74 -4.96
N MET A 420 33.27 23.99 -5.05
CA MET A 420 33.09 22.97 -6.09
C MET A 420 33.42 23.58 -7.46
N ARG A 421 34.41 23.02 -8.17
CA ARG A 421 34.70 23.40 -9.56
C ARG A 421 33.46 23.04 -10.38
N LYS A 422 32.92 24.04 -11.08
CA LYS A 422 31.78 23.89 -12.00
C LYS A 422 32.14 23.05 -13.21
#